data_AF-A0A327K1C8-F1
#
_entry.id   AF-A0A327K1C8-F1
#
_cell.length_a   1.000
_cell.length_b   1.000
_cell.length_c   1.000
_cell.angle_alpha   90.00
_cell.angle_beta   90.00
_cell.angle_gamma   90.00
#
_symmetry.space_group_name_H-M   'P 1'
#
loop_
_entity.id
_entity.type
_entity.pdbx_description
1 polymer ?
#
loop_
_entity_poly.entity_id
_entity_poly.type
_entity_poly.pdbx_seq_one_letter_code
_entity_poly.pdbx_strand_id
1 'polypeptide(L)' 'MTNGLTNVEIARQLGLSPNTVKIHVSGILARLGLPSRTQAVHWALTQGRTEKQAASPDGRP' A
#
# COMPACT_ATOMS: atom_id res chain seq x y z
N MET A 1 -9.93 10.59 3.41
CA MET A 1 -8.81 10.17 4.27
C MET A 1 -8.52 8.71 3.94
N THR A 2 -7.40 8.41 3.27
CA THR A 2 -7.01 7.01 3.02
C THR A 2 -6.60 6.41 4.36
N ASN A 3 -7.42 5.53 4.94
CA ASN A 3 -7.23 4.95 6.27
C ASN A 3 -5.77 4.55 6.50
N GLY A 4 -5.04 5.37 7.26
CA GLY A 4 -3.62 5.18 7.55
C GLY A 4 -3.41 4.02 8.52
N LEU A 5 -3.67 2.79 8.07
CA LEU A 5 -3.52 1.58 8.88
C LEU A 5 -2.10 1.52 9.45
N THR A 6 -1.99 1.30 10.75
CA THR A 6 -0.70 1.06 11.39
C THR A 6 -0.07 -0.23 10.86
N ASN A 7 1.25 -0.37 10.98
CA ASN A 7 1.92 -1.60 10.55
C ASN A 7 1.41 -2.84 11.30
N VAL A 8 0.86 -2.65 12.50
CA VAL A 8 0.23 -3.71 13.30
C VAL A 8 -1.10 -4.14 12.67
N GLU A 9 -1.91 -3.19 12.21
CA GLU A 9 -3.18 -3.50 11.52
C GLU A 9 -2.94 -4.16 10.16
N ILE A 10 -1.95 -3.67 9.40
CA ILE A 10 -1.53 -4.28 8.13
C ILE A 10 -1.03 -5.71 8.39
N ALA A 11 -0.18 -5.89 9.41
CA ALA A 11 0.33 -7.20 9.80
C ALA A 11 -0.80 -8.17 10.16
N ARG A 12 -1.79 -7.70 10.93
CA ARG A 12 -2.96 -8.51 11.31
C ARG A 12 -3.81 -8.91 10.10
N GLN A 13 -4.01 -8.00 9.13
CA GLN A 13 -4.76 -8.32 7.91
C GLN A 13 -4.03 -9.31 7.00
N LEU A 14 -2.70 -9.22 6.93
CA LEU A 14 -1.87 -10.05 6.06
C LEU A 14 -1.38 -11.35 6.73
N GLY A 15 -1.67 -11.55 8.03
CA GLY A 15 -1.13 -12.68 8.79
C GLY A 15 0.40 -12.62 8.97
N LEU A 16 0.98 -11.41 8.95
CA LEU A 16 2.42 -11.18 9.03
C LEU A 16 2.82 -10.63 10.40
N SER A 17 4.13 -10.59 10.68
CA SER A 17 4.67 -9.84 11.82
C SER A 17 4.73 -8.33 11.49
N PRO A 18 4.46 -7.44 12.45
CA PRO A 18 4.66 -6.00 12.27
C PRO A 18 6.08 -5.63 11.83
N ASN A 19 7.08 -6.42 12.22
CA ASN A 19 8.47 -6.21 11.79
C ASN A 19 8.66 -6.53 10.30
N THR A 20 8.04 -7.61 9.82
CA THR A 20 8.04 -7.98 8.40
C THR A 20 7.41 -6.87 7.56
N VAL A 21 6.27 -6.32 8.01
CA VAL A 21 5.63 -5.17 7.35
C VAL A 21 6.56 -3.96 7.30
N LYS A 22 7.29 -3.64 8.37
CA LYS A 22 8.28 -2.54 8.37
C LYS A 22 9.36 -2.75 7.30
N ILE A 23 9.90 -3.96 7.18
CA ILE A 23 10.92 -4.29 6.17
C ILE A 23 10.36 -4.08 4.76
N HIS A 24 9.15 -4.56 4.48
CA HIS A 24 8.51 -4.36 3.18
C HIS A 24 8.27 -2.88 2.87
N VAL A 25 7.76 -2.09 3.83
CA VAL A 25 7.53 -0.66 3.65
C VAL A 25 8.86 0.07 3.38
N SER A 26 9.91 -0.21 4.14
CA SER A 26 11.23 0.37 3.90
C SER A 26 11.79 0.00 2.53
N GLY A 27 11.61 -1.25 2.08
CA GLY A 27 12.02 -1.69 0.75
C GLY A 27 11.25 -0.97 -0.37
N ILE A 28 9.93 -0.79 -0.21
CA ILE A 28 9.10 -0.03 -1.15
C ILE A 28 9.57 1.43 -1.21
N LEU A 29 9.79 2.07 -0.06
CA LEU A 29 10.30 3.44 0.03
C LEU A 29 11.66 3.58 -0.67
N ALA A 30 12.58 2.66 -0.43
CA ALA A 30 13.89 2.65 -1.07
C ALA A 30 13.79 2.50 -2.60
N ARG A 31 12.92 1.59 -3.08
CA ARG A 31 12.69 1.39 -4.52
C ARG A 31 12.04 2.58 -5.20
N LEU A 32 11.19 3.31 -4.48
CA LEU A 32 10.55 4.53 -4.96
C LEU A 32 11.40 5.79 -4.76
N GLY A 33 12.55 5.68 -4.07
CA GLY A 33 13.39 6.84 -3.71
C GLY A 33 12.69 7.82 -2.76
N LEU A 34 11.69 7.36 -2.00
CA LEU A 34 10.88 8.22 -1.14
C LEU A 34 11.41 8.22 0.30
N PRO A 35 11.57 9.40 0.93
CA PRO A 35 12.16 9.53 2.25
C PRO A 35 11.18 9.20 3.38
N SER A 36 9.87 9.14 3.13
CA SER A 36 8.90 8.86 4.18
C SER A 36 7.62 8.22 3.68
N ARG A 37 6.95 7.50 4.60
CA ARG A 37 5.64 6.92 4.40
C ARG A 37 4.60 7.95 3.94
N THR A 38 4.63 9.16 4.49
CA THR A 38 3.71 10.24 4.09
C THR A 38 3.91 10.61 2.63
N GLN A 39 5.16 10.72 2.18
CA GLN A 39 5.45 10.94 0.77
C GLN A 39 5.04 9.75 -0.09
N ALA A 40 5.17 8.51 0.39
CA ALA A 40 4.66 7.34 -0.33
C ALA A 40 3.14 7.29 -0.44
N VAL A 41 2.40 7.71 0.60
CA VAL A 41 0.95 7.84 0.53
C VAL A 41 0.57 8.94 -0.47
N HIS A 42 1.25 10.09 -0.43
CA HIS A 42 1.01 11.17 -1.38
C HIS A 42 1.34 10.72 -2.82
N TRP A 43 2.48 10.07 -3.02
CA TRP A 43 2.90 9.49 -4.30
C TRP A 43 1.90 8.44 -4.80
N ALA A 44 1.43 7.54 -3.93
CA ALA A 44 0.41 6.54 -4.28
C ALA A 44 -0.94 7.19 -4.58
N LEU A 45 -1.28 8.33 -3.97
CA LEU A 45 -2.49 9.07 -4.30
C LEU A 45 -2.38 9.81 -5.63
N THR A 46 -1.19 10.31 -5.99
CA THR A 46 -0.96 11.02 -7.25
C THR A 46 -0.70 10.07 -8.42
N GLN A 47 -0.14 8.88 -8.17
CA GLN A 47 0.21 7.88 -9.19
C GLN A 47 -0.74 6.65 -9.22
N GLY A 48 -1.43 6.35 -8.11
CA GLY A 48 -2.20 5.12 -7.90
C GLY A 48 -3.58 5.08 -8.54
N ARG A 49 -3.64 5.28 -9.85
CA ARG A 49 -4.71 4.69 -10.69
C ARG A 49 -4.35 3.32 -11.26
N THR A 50 -3.13 2.86 -11.03
CA THR A 50 -2.71 1.47 -11.24
C THR A 50 -2.76 0.84 -9.86
N GLU A 51 -3.66 -0.05 -9.46
CA GLU A 51 -3.88 -1.41 -9.99
C GLU A 51 -5.33 -1.89 -9.67
N LYS A 52 -6.25 -0.97 -9.28
CA LYS A 52 -7.61 -1.31 -8.84
C LYS A 52 -8.72 -0.97 -9.85
N GLN A 53 -8.43 -1.05 -11.15
CA GLN A 53 -9.44 -0.97 -12.21
C GLN A 53 -9.40 -2.16 -13.20
N ALA A 54 -8.51 -3.14 -13.00
CA ALA A 54 -8.40 -4.33 -13.85
C ALA A 54 -9.13 -5.57 -13.29
N ALA A 55 -10.13 -5.40 -12.43
CA ALA A 55 -11.01 -6.47 -11.98
C ALA A 55 -12.46 -6.00 -11.87
N SER A 56 -13.00 -5.51 -12.98
CA SER A 56 -14.40 -5.77 -13.30
C SER A 56 -14.58 -5.75 -14.82
N PRO A 57 -14.65 -6.93 -15.43
CA PRO A 57 -15.64 -7.14 -16.46
C PRO A 57 -16.28 -8.50 -16.21
N ASP A 58 -17.38 -8.53 -15.47
CA ASP A 58 -18.44 -9.45 -15.86
C ASP A 58 -19.78 -8.82 -15.52
N GLY A 59 -20.25 -8.01 -16.47
CA GLY A 59 -21.67 -7.93 -16.69
C GLY A 59 -22.09 -9.21 -17.39
N ARG A 60 -23.03 -9.93 -16.78
CA ARG A 60 -24.01 -10.71 -17.54
C ARG A 60 -25.39 -10.62 -16.90
N PRO A 61 -26.43 -10.76 -17.75
CA PRO A 61 -27.77 -10.21 -17.55
C PRO A 61 -28.56 -10.87 -16.42
#